data_AF-A0A518IKX8-F1
#
_entry.id   AF-A0A518IKX8-F1
#
_cell.length_a   1.000
_cell.length_b   1.000
_cell.length_c   1.000
_cell.angle_alpha   90.00
_cell.angle_beta   90.00
_cell.angle_gamma   90.00
#
_symmetry.space_group_name_H-M   'P 1'
#
loop_
_entity.id
_entity.type
_entity.pdbx_description
1 polymer ?
#
loop_
_entity_poly.entity_id
_entity_poly.type
_entity_poly.pdbx_seq_one_letter_code
_entity_poly.pdbx_strand_id
1 'polypeptide(L)'
;MILLEANIFGCTKMETGMDPSMSLENVPRKTRRIPYIKIFLGLVMLVIYFTIAAQGRNREFKIVQSTHQEFLTLQREGASASEWDLFKKNTHAKIDPLITNLEEFASSDTPQLQHMLWACRDYLYPMLENAQTERTPDQHKFEKHLEAAEQIMNKNWILKLFGG
;
A
#
# COMPACT_ATOMS: atom_id res chain seq x y z
N MET A 1 -45.44 36.02 -28.56
CA MET A 1 -44.14 36.28 -29.24
C MET A 1 -43.79 35.01 -30.01
N ILE A 2 -44.54 34.67 -31.07
CA ILE A 2 -44.36 34.93 -32.52
C ILE A 2 -43.07 34.33 -33.12
N LEU A 3 -43.28 33.59 -34.22
CA LEU A 3 -42.40 32.97 -35.24
C LEU A 3 -42.33 31.44 -35.07
N LEU A 4 -43.07 30.58 -35.79
CA LEU A 4 -43.68 30.60 -37.13
C LEU A 4 -42.68 30.82 -38.26
N GLU A 5 -42.21 29.73 -38.86
CA GLU A 5 -42.00 29.52 -40.31
C GLU A 5 -42.16 28.00 -40.56
N ALA A 6 -43.17 27.50 -41.28
CA ALA A 6 -43.55 27.68 -42.69
C ALA A 6 -42.62 26.92 -43.66
N ASN A 7 -43.10 25.78 -44.18
CA ASN A 7 -43.09 25.45 -45.61
C ASN A 7 -43.65 24.02 -45.81
N ILE A 8 -44.78 23.80 -46.46
CA ILE A 8 -45.21 24.04 -47.86
C ILE A 8 -45.22 22.70 -48.61
N PHE A 9 -46.43 22.36 -49.05
CA PHE A 9 -46.81 21.66 -50.28
C PHE A 9 -46.50 20.18 -50.53
N GLY A 10 -47.48 19.57 -51.20
CA GLY A 10 -47.33 18.38 -52.03
C GLY A 10 -48.10 17.21 -51.43
N CYS A 11 -49.42 17.13 -51.55
CA CYS A 11 -50.07 16.64 -52.77
C CYS A 11 -49.30 15.48 -53.40
N THR A 12 -49.66 14.24 -53.08
CA THR A 12 -50.14 13.30 -54.10
C THR A 12 -50.68 12.03 -53.45
N LYS A 13 -51.67 11.53 -54.15
CA LYS A 13 -52.58 10.44 -53.84
C LYS A 13 -51.92 9.14 -54.31
N MET A 14 -52.34 8.05 -53.67
CA MET A 14 -52.41 6.68 -54.20
C MET A 14 -51.17 5.79 -54.10
N GLU A 15 -51.45 4.69 -53.40
CA GLU A 15 -51.25 3.31 -53.85
C GLU A 15 -50.00 2.55 -53.37
N THR A 16 -50.34 1.39 -52.79
CA THR A 16 -49.57 0.15 -52.71
C THR A 16 -48.41 0.10 -51.73
N GLY A 17 -48.53 -0.82 -50.76
CA GLY A 17 -47.36 -1.33 -50.07
C GLY A 17 -47.62 -1.88 -48.68
N MET A 18 -48.13 -3.11 -48.63
CA MET A 18 -47.58 -4.17 -47.77
C MET A 18 -47.43 -3.84 -46.27
N ASP A 19 -48.35 -4.37 -45.44
CA ASP A 19 -48.14 -4.53 -44.00
C ASP A 19 -46.87 -5.36 -43.73
N PRO A 20 -45.94 -4.89 -42.88
CA PRO A 20 -45.03 -5.76 -42.18
C PRO A 20 -45.41 -5.76 -40.70
N SER A 21 -46.42 -6.53 -40.34
CA SER A 21 -46.51 -7.10 -39.00
C SER A 21 -45.44 -8.19 -38.87
N MET A 22 -44.19 -7.77 -38.65
CA MET A 22 -43.12 -8.68 -38.25
C MET A 22 -42.60 -8.25 -36.88
N SER A 23 -43.25 -8.85 -35.89
CA SER A 23 -42.87 -8.89 -34.48
C SER A 23 -41.35 -9.01 -34.32
N LEU A 24 -40.74 -8.02 -33.68
CA LEU A 24 -39.37 -8.10 -33.18
C LEU A 24 -39.31 -9.18 -32.09
N GLU A 25 -39.03 -10.40 -32.53
CA GLU A 25 -38.68 -11.55 -31.72
C GLU A 25 -37.44 -11.20 -30.87
N ASN A 26 -37.63 -11.17 -29.55
CA ASN A 26 -36.58 -10.95 -28.57
C ASN A 26 -35.59 -12.14 -28.60
N VAL A 27 -34.49 -11.98 -29.34
CA VAL A 27 -33.36 -12.92 -29.31
C VAL A 27 -32.66 -12.85 -27.94
N PRO A 28 -32.57 -13.93 -27.16
CA PRO A 28 -31.77 -13.93 -25.94
C PRO A 28 -30.28 -13.90 -26.31
N ARG A 29 -29.61 -12.76 -26.05
CA ARG A 29 -28.15 -12.64 -26.16
C ARG A 29 -27.47 -13.54 -25.12
N LYS A 30 -27.15 -14.77 -25.53
CA LYS A 30 -26.28 -15.68 -24.80
C LYS A 30 -24.85 -15.15 -24.84
N THR A 31 -24.50 -14.27 -23.91
CA THR A 31 -23.15 -13.70 -23.79
C THR A 31 -22.17 -14.74 -23.26
N ARG A 32 -21.64 -15.54 -24.19
CA ARG A 32 -20.48 -16.41 -24.00
C ARG A 32 -19.23 -15.52 -23.99
N ARG A 33 -18.73 -15.07 -22.83
CA ARG A 33 -17.37 -14.48 -22.67
C ARG A 33 -17.06 -14.20 -21.18
N ILE A 34 -16.74 -15.24 -20.41
CA ILE A 34 -16.16 -15.07 -19.06
C ILE A 34 -14.97 -16.03 -18.78
N PRO A 35 -14.00 -16.29 -19.70
CA PRO A 35 -12.75 -16.92 -19.30
C PRO A 35 -11.76 -15.90 -18.75
N TYR A 36 -11.62 -14.74 -19.41
CA TYR A 36 -10.60 -13.74 -19.08
C TYR A 36 -10.84 -13.03 -17.74
N ILE A 37 -12.10 -12.81 -17.34
CA ILE A 37 -12.42 -12.16 -16.06
C ILE A 37 -12.01 -13.07 -14.88
N LYS A 38 -12.15 -14.40 -15.00
CA LYS A 38 -11.73 -15.35 -13.96
C LYS A 38 -10.21 -15.45 -13.85
N ILE A 39 -9.51 -15.47 -14.99
CA ILE A 39 -8.05 -15.46 -15.04
C ILE A 39 -7.51 -14.14 -14.48
N PHE A 40 -8.13 -13.01 -14.84
CA PHE A 40 -7.79 -11.69 -14.32
C PHE A 40 -8.04 -11.60 -12.81
N LEU A 41 -9.18 -12.07 -12.30
CA LEU A 41 -9.42 -12.14 -10.86
C LEU A 41 -8.40 -13.05 -10.15
N GLY A 42 -8.04 -14.17 -10.77
CA GLY A 42 -7.01 -15.07 -10.26
C GLY A 42 -5.64 -14.41 -10.19
N LEU A 43 -5.25 -13.65 -11.21
CA LEU A 43 -4.00 -12.88 -11.23
C LEU A 43 -4.01 -11.72 -10.23
N VAL A 44 -5.13 -11.02 -10.09
CA VAL A 44 -5.29 -9.96 -9.08
C VAL A 44 -5.20 -10.55 -7.67
N MET A 45 -5.88 -11.67 -7.40
CA MET A 45 -5.78 -12.37 -6.12
C MET A 45 -4.37 -12.94 -5.88
N LEU A 46 -3.67 -13.37 -6.93
CA LEU A 46 -2.28 -13.83 -6.84
C LEU A 46 -1.33 -12.67 -6.51
N VAL A 47 -1.49 -11.51 -7.14
CA VAL A 47 -0.71 -10.29 -6.83
C VAL A 47 -1.03 -9.80 -5.41
N ILE A 48 -2.30 -9.80 -5.00
CA ILE A 48 -2.69 -9.48 -3.63
C ILE A 48 -2.10 -10.50 -2.64
N TYR A 49 -2.13 -11.79 -2.96
CA TYR A 49 -1.54 -12.83 -2.13
C TYR A 49 -0.02 -12.68 -2.03
N PHE A 50 0.69 -12.43 -3.14
CA PHE A 50 2.13 -12.18 -3.14
C PHE A 50 2.48 -10.90 -2.38
N THR A 51 1.70 -9.83 -2.52
CA THR A 51 1.92 -8.60 -1.77
C THR A 51 1.72 -8.84 -0.27
N ILE A 52 0.62 -9.47 0.16
CA ILE A 52 0.35 -9.82 1.56
C ILE A 52 1.40 -10.80 2.13
N ALA A 53 1.76 -11.85 1.40
CA ALA A 53 2.78 -12.82 1.78
C ALA A 53 4.19 -12.21 1.85
N ALA A 54 4.48 -11.18 1.04
CA ALA A 54 5.68 -10.38 1.16
C ALA A 54 5.65 -9.45 2.39
N GLN A 55 4.47 -9.01 2.85
CA GLN A 55 4.36 -8.19 4.07
C GLN A 55 4.61 -9.00 5.35
N GLY A 56 4.26 -10.28 5.37
CA GLY A 56 4.37 -11.13 6.57
C GLY A 56 5.79 -11.31 7.12
N ARG A 57 6.81 -11.37 6.24
CA ARG A 57 8.22 -11.51 6.65
C ARG A 57 8.88 -10.20 7.09
N ASN A 58 8.27 -9.06 6.78
CA ASN A 58 8.85 -7.74 6.99
C ASN A 58 7.95 -6.86 7.87
N ARG A 59 6.96 -7.45 8.55
CA ARG A 59 5.95 -6.69 9.31
C ARG A 59 6.60 -5.82 10.38
N GLU A 60 7.56 -6.41 11.09
CA GLU A 60 8.37 -5.76 12.10
C GLU A 60 9.14 -4.57 11.52
N PHE A 61 9.83 -4.79 10.40
CA PHE A 61 10.60 -3.75 9.71
C PHE A 61 9.69 -2.59 9.26
N LYS A 62 8.51 -2.90 8.74
CA LYS A 62 7.51 -1.90 8.34
C LYS A 62 6.99 -1.07 9.52
N ILE A 63 6.82 -1.68 10.69
CA ILE A 63 6.41 -0.95 11.90
C ILE A 63 7.50 0.07 12.25
N VAL A 64 8.76 -0.36 12.32
CA VAL A 64 9.90 0.52 12.63
C VAL A 64 10.04 1.63 11.59
N GLN A 65 9.91 1.31 10.31
CA GLN A 65 9.97 2.27 9.21
C GLN A 65 8.80 3.29 9.27
N SER A 66 7.58 2.82 9.58
CA SER A 66 6.42 3.70 9.77
C SER A 66 6.66 4.67 10.92
N THR A 67 7.17 4.18 12.05
CA THR A 67 7.51 5.02 13.21
C THR A 67 8.57 6.07 12.85
N HIS A 68 9.58 5.72 12.05
CA HIS A 68 10.59 6.68 11.59
C HIS A 68 9.99 7.76 10.66
N GLN A 69 9.06 7.40 9.78
CA GLN A 69 8.36 8.39 8.94
C GLN A 69 7.43 9.31 9.74
N GLU A 70 6.73 8.77 10.74
CA GLU A 70 5.94 9.56 11.70
C GLU A 70 6.85 10.55 12.45
N PHE A 71 8.01 10.09 12.94
CA PHE A 71 9.01 10.94 13.58
C PHE A 71 9.51 12.08 12.67
N LEU A 72 9.89 11.77 11.42
CA LEU A 72 10.37 12.78 10.47
C LEU A 72 9.30 13.82 10.13
N THR A 73 8.03 13.40 10.06
CA THR A 73 6.90 14.30 9.85
C THR A 73 6.75 15.26 11.02
N LEU A 74 6.75 14.74 12.25
CA LEU A 74 6.65 15.55 13.46
C LEU A 74 7.84 16.51 13.64
N GLN A 75 9.06 16.06 13.30
CA GLN A 75 10.27 16.89 13.32
C GLN A 75 10.17 18.03 12.28
N ARG A 76 9.67 17.75 11.07
CA ARG A 76 9.50 18.75 10.01
C ARG A 76 8.42 19.77 10.34
N GLU A 77 7.31 19.33 10.92
CA GLU A 77 6.17 20.18 11.26
C GLU A 77 6.41 21.01 12.54
N GLY A 78 7.50 20.74 13.27
CA GLY A 78 7.80 21.44 14.52
C GLY A 78 6.75 21.15 15.59
N ALA A 79 6.42 19.86 15.77
CA ALA A 79 5.35 19.42 16.67
C ALA A 79 5.49 19.99 18.09
N SER A 80 4.34 20.30 18.70
CA SER A 80 4.27 20.78 20.08
C SER A 80 4.78 19.73 21.08
N ALA A 81 5.18 20.17 22.27
CA ALA A 81 5.64 19.26 23.33
C ALA A 81 4.58 18.18 23.67
N SER A 82 3.29 18.52 23.63
CA SER A 82 2.20 17.56 23.87
C SER A 82 2.06 16.51 22.77
N GLU A 83 2.24 16.89 21.50
CA GLU A 83 2.20 15.96 20.37
C GLU A 83 3.41 15.03 20.41
N TRP A 84 4.58 15.56 20.80
CA TRP A 84 5.80 14.79 20.96
C TRP A 84 5.70 13.77 22.09
N ASP A 85 5.14 14.16 23.24
CA ASP A 85 4.92 13.24 24.36
C ASP A 85 3.90 12.14 24.02
N LEU A 86 2.84 12.48 23.28
CA LEU A 86 1.89 11.49 22.79
C LEU A 86 2.54 10.53 21.79
N PHE A 87 3.37 11.05 20.88
CA PHE A 87 4.12 10.24 19.92
C PHE A 87 5.08 9.28 20.61
N LYS A 88 5.84 9.74 21.62
CA LYS A 88 6.71 8.87 22.43
C LYS A 88 5.93 7.73 23.08
N LYS A 89 4.81 8.04 23.75
CA LYS A 89 3.95 7.01 24.38
C LYS A 89 3.42 6.00 23.37
N ASN A 90 2.95 6.47 22.23
CA ASN A 90 2.46 5.60 21.15
C ASN A 90 3.59 4.75 20.55
N THR A 91 4.79 5.31 20.45
CA THR A 91 5.97 4.60 19.94
C THR A 91 6.38 3.50 20.90
N HIS A 92 6.42 3.75 22.21
CA HIS A 92 6.61 2.71 23.22
C HIS A 92 5.57 1.59 23.09
N ALA A 93 4.27 1.93 23.04
CA ALA A 93 3.22 0.92 22.90
C ALA A 93 3.34 0.06 21.62
N LYS A 94 3.87 0.62 20.52
CA LYS A 94 4.10 -0.09 19.25
C LYS A 94 5.39 -0.92 19.25
N ILE A 95 6.46 -0.39 19.84
CA ILE A 95 7.83 -0.91 19.67
C ILE A 95 8.26 -1.81 20.84
N ASP A 96 7.79 -1.56 22.07
CA ASP A 96 8.09 -2.41 23.23
C ASP A 96 7.76 -3.90 22.96
N PRO A 97 6.56 -4.28 22.47
CA PRO A 97 6.28 -5.69 22.16
C PRO A 97 7.12 -6.21 20.98
N LEU A 98 7.55 -5.32 20.07
CA LEU A 98 8.44 -5.68 18.98
C LEU A 98 9.85 -5.98 19.49
N ILE A 99 10.37 -5.19 20.43
CA ILE A 99 11.67 -5.43 21.07
C ILE A 99 11.66 -6.79 21.75
N THR A 100 10.60 -7.13 22.50
CA THR A 100 10.50 -8.47 23.14
C THR A 100 10.59 -9.59 22.12
N ASN A 101 9.86 -9.50 21.00
CA ASN A 101 9.96 -10.50 19.93
C ASN A 101 11.37 -10.52 19.30
N LEU A 102 11.95 -9.36 19.02
CA LEU A 102 13.29 -9.25 18.46
C LEU A 102 14.35 -9.82 19.41
N GLU A 103 14.22 -9.66 20.73
CA GLU A 103 15.13 -10.27 21.71
C GLU A 103 15.04 -11.79 21.73
N GLU A 104 13.85 -12.35 21.49
CA GLU A 104 13.64 -13.80 21.41
C GLU A 104 14.24 -14.40 20.13
N PHE A 105 14.12 -13.70 19.00
CA PHE A 105 14.49 -14.23 17.69
C PHE A 105 15.83 -13.73 17.15
N ALA A 106 16.38 -12.62 17.65
CA ALA A 106 17.65 -12.09 17.19
C ALA A 106 18.82 -12.96 17.67
N SER A 107 19.37 -13.73 16.73
CA SER A 107 20.60 -14.49 16.91
C SER A 107 21.62 -14.15 15.84
N SER A 108 22.82 -14.73 15.96
CA SER A 108 23.86 -14.67 14.93
C SER A 108 23.40 -15.17 13.56
N ASP A 109 22.39 -16.04 13.53
CA ASP A 109 21.82 -16.63 12.31
C ASP A 109 20.78 -15.72 11.65
N THR A 110 20.32 -14.69 12.37
CA THR A 110 19.33 -13.71 11.89
C THR A 110 19.88 -12.28 12.06
N PRO A 111 20.95 -11.91 11.33
CA PRO A 111 21.59 -10.61 11.49
C PRO A 111 20.64 -9.44 11.21
N GLN A 112 19.64 -9.61 10.33
CA GLN A 112 18.61 -8.59 10.10
C GLN A 112 17.81 -8.25 11.35
N LEU A 113 17.44 -9.25 12.16
CA LEU A 113 16.68 -9.04 13.39
C LEU A 113 17.56 -8.41 14.47
N GLN A 114 18.84 -8.78 14.51
CA GLN A 114 19.82 -8.17 15.41
C GLN A 114 20.05 -6.69 15.11
N HIS A 115 20.15 -6.31 13.82
CA HIS A 115 20.23 -4.92 13.42
C HIS A 115 18.96 -4.14 13.79
N MET A 116 17.78 -4.74 13.61
CA MET A 116 16.51 -4.13 14.04
C MET A 116 16.41 -3.98 15.56
N LEU A 117 16.89 -4.97 16.32
CA LEU A 117 16.91 -4.93 17.78
C LEU A 117 17.77 -3.75 18.27
N TRP A 118 18.97 -3.59 17.72
CA TRP A 118 19.83 -2.46 18.04
C TRP A 118 19.20 -1.12 17.66
N ALA A 119 18.59 -1.03 16.49
CA ALA A 119 17.87 0.19 16.09
C ALA A 119 16.77 0.54 17.11
N CYS A 120 15.91 -0.41 17.46
CA CYS A 120 14.75 -0.17 18.31
C CYS A 120 15.12 0.03 19.79
N ARG A 121 15.97 -0.84 20.36
CA ARG A 121 16.28 -0.81 21.78
C ARG A 121 17.31 0.25 22.13
N ASP A 122 18.38 0.35 21.34
CA ASP A 122 19.56 1.12 21.72
C ASP A 122 19.54 2.56 21.18
N TYR A 123 18.86 2.81 20.05
CA TYR A 123 18.92 4.11 19.37
C TYR A 123 17.57 4.83 19.19
N LEU A 124 16.44 4.11 19.18
CA LEU A 124 15.14 4.73 19.00
C LEU A 124 14.78 5.66 20.17
N TYR A 125 14.83 5.19 21.42
CA TYR A 125 14.45 6.05 22.56
C TYR A 125 15.37 7.27 22.73
N PRO A 126 16.71 7.13 22.68
CA PRO A 126 17.60 8.30 22.73
C PRO A 126 17.37 9.29 21.57
N MET A 127 17.03 8.79 20.38
CA MET A 127 16.63 9.62 19.25
C MET A 127 15.34 10.40 19.56
N LEU A 128 14.32 9.76 20.11
CA LEU A 128 13.05 10.41 20.46
C LEU A 128 13.20 11.49 21.54
N GLU A 129 14.15 11.35 22.45
CA GLU A 129 14.41 12.35 23.50
C GLU A 129 15.14 13.58 22.97
N ASN A 130 16.13 13.39 22.08
CA ASN A 130 17.09 14.44 21.75
C ASN A 130 16.92 15.03 20.33
N ALA A 131 16.20 14.35 19.43
CA ALA A 131 16.13 14.73 18.02
C ALA A 131 14.89 15.55 17.65
N GLN A 132 14.28 16.26 18.61
CA GLN A 132 13.07 17.04 18.34
C GLN A 132 13.32 18.21 17.38
N THR A 133 14.49 18.84 17.45
CA THR A 133 14.82 20.04 16.65
C THR A 133 15.90 19.82 15.61
N GLU A 134 16.83 18.89 15.85
CA GLU A 134 17.96 18.63 14.95
C GLU A 134 18.30 17.15 14.86
N ARG A 135 19.01 16.78 13.79
CA ARG A 135 19.46 15.42 13.55
C ARG A 135 20.58 15.06 14.53
N THR A 136 20.33 14.08 15.38
CA THR A 136 21.29 13.64 16.40
C THR A 136 22.17 12.49 15.89
N PRO A 137 23.32 12.24 16.53
CA PRO A 137 24.12 11.04 16.29
C PRO A 137 23.32 9.75 16.46
N ASP A 138 22.36 9.72 17.37
CA ASP A 138 21.51 8.55 17.61
C ASP A 138 20.50 8.34 16.48
N GLN A 139 19.95 9.42 15.91
CA GLN A 139 19.17 9.32 14.67
C GLN A 139 19.99 8.70 13.53
N HIS A 140 21.24 9.13 13.37
CA HIS A 140 22.11 8.56 12.33
C HIS A 140 22.41 7.08 12.56
N LYS A 141 22.67 6.67 13.82
CA LYS A 141 22.88 5.27 14.17
C LYS A 141 21.62 4.43 13.95
N PHE A 142 20.46 4.92 14.37
CA PHE A 142 19.17 4.29 14.13
C PHE A 142 18.98 4.00 12.63
N GLU A 143 19.14 5.02 11.79
CA GLU A 143 18.97 4.90 10.34
C GLU A 143 19.98 3.93 9.72
N LYS A 144 21.25 3.98 10.16
CA LYS A 144 22.28 3.04 9.71
C LYS A 144 21.94 1.59 10.03
N HIS A 145 21.43 1.32 11.23
CA HIS A 145 21.02 -0.03 11.61
C HIS A 145 19.77 -0.48 10.85
N LEU A 146 18.82 0.42 10.62
CA LEU A 146 17.63 0.14 9.83
C LEU A 146 17.99 -0.17 8.36
N GLU A 147 18.86 0.63 7.74
CA GLU A 147 19.34 0.39 6.38
C GLU A 147 20.09 -0.94 6.27
N ALA A 148 20.95 -1.26 7.24
CA ALA A 148 21.66 -2.54 7.27
C ALA A 148 20.68 -3.73 7.33
N ALA A 149 19.63 -3.65 8.15
CA ALA A 149 18.59 -4.67 8.20
C ALA A 149 17.88 -4.83 6.84
N GLU A 150 17.54 -3.72 6.18
CA GLU A 150 16.91 -3.72 4.86
C GLU A 150 17.79 -4.36 3.79
N GLN A 151 19.08 -4.00 3.76
CA GLN A 151 20.03 -4.55 2.81
C GLN A 151 20.20 -6.07 2.96
N ILE A 152 20.28 -6.55 4.19
CA ILE A 152 20.37 -8.00 4.48
C ILE A 152 19.09 -8.71 4.04
N MET A 153 17.92 -8.15 4.34
CA MET A 153 16.63 -8.70 3.92
C MET A 153 16.51 -8.76 2.40
N ASN A 154 16.91 -7.71 1.70
CA ASN A 154 16.87 -7.65 0.24
C ASN A 154 17.86 -8.63 -0.40
N LYS A 155 19.10 -8.70 0.12
CA LYS A 155 20.13 -9.64 -0.37
C LYS A 155 19.71 -11.10 -0.18
N ASN A 156 19.14 -11.43 0.98
CA ASN A 156 18.63 -12.78 1.25
C ASN A 156 17.45 -13.15 0.34
N TRP A 157 16.61 -12.19 -0.04
CA TRP A 157 15.54 -12.41 -1.02
C TRP A 157 16.09 -12.67 -2.42
N ILE A 158 17.06 -11.88 -2.88
CA ILE A 158 17.70 -12.04 -4.20
C ILE A 158 18.38 -13.41 -4.32
N LEU A 159 19.16 -13.82 -3.30
CA LEU A 159 19.83 -15.12 -3.31
C LEU A 159 18.85 -16.30 -3.36
N LYS A 160 17.70 -16.20 -2.68
CA LYS A 160 16.65 -17.23 -2.74
C LYS A 160 15.91 -17.27 -4.08
N LEU A 161 15.93 -16.19 -4.86
CA LEU A 161 15.22 -16.12 -6.14
C LEU A 161 16.07 -16.63 -7.32
N PHE A 162 17.40 -16.51 -7.22
CA PHE A 162 18.33 -16.85 -8.31
C PHE A 162 19.28 -18.02 -8.00
N GLY A 163 19.29 -18.54 -6.77
CA GLY A 163 20.16 -19.62 -6.33
C GLY A 163 19.49 -20.98 -6.09
N GLY A 164 18.36 -21.25 -6.78
CA GLY A 164 17.63 -22.52 -6.73
C GLY A 164 17.88 -23.39 -7.95
#